data_AF-A0A534LL25-F1
#
_entry.id   AF-A0A534LL25-F1
#
_cell.length_a   1.000
_cell.length_b   1.000
_cell.length_c   1.000
_cell.angle_alpha   90.00
_cell.angle_beta   90.00
_cell.angle_gamma   90.00
#
_symmetry.space_group_name_H-M   'P 1'
#
loop_
_entity.id
_entity.type
_entity.pdbx_description
1 polymer ?
#
loop_
_entity_poly.entity_id
_entity_poly.type
_entity_poly.pdbx_seq_one_letter_code
_entity_poly.pdbx_strand_id
1 'polypeptide(L)'
;MALLPDLAAAALYAVVVFLLFLGLLVVFVETIPSRLLMVMILTVALFAAWLAWVGEIGLSFLALGAVAALAANHAFEWLTNR
;
A
#
# COMPACT_ATOMS: atom_id res chain seq x y z
N MET A 1 19.31 29.50 -9.79
CA MET A 1 18.28 28.50 -10.15
C MET A 1 17.42 28.28 -8.91
N ALA A 2 16.09 28.26 -9.04
CA ALA A 2 15.15 28.26 -7.92
C ALA A 2 15.20 26.93 -7.13
N LEU A 3 16.20 26.77 -6.25
CA LEU A 3 16.49 25.56 -5.50
C LEU A 3 15.53 25.33 -4.32
N LEU A 4 15.05 26.43 -3.72
CA LEU A 4 14.16 26.41 -2.55
C LEU A 4 12.75 25.86 -2.83
N PRO A 5 12.03 26.29 -3.89
CA PRO A 5 10.71 25.73 -4.18
C PRO A 5 10.78 24.25 -4.61
N ASP A 6 11.88 23.84 -5.26
CA ASP A 6 12.11 22.44 -5.65
C ASP A 6 12.38 21.55 -4.42
N LEU A 7 13.20 22.03 -3.48
CA LEU A 7 13.46 21.33 -2.22
C LEU A 7 12.19 21.19 -1.35
N ALA A 8 11.35 22.23 -1.30
CA ALA A 8 10.08 22.19 -0.57
C ALA A 8 9.11 21.18 -1.19
N ALA A 9 9.03 21.12 -2.52
CA ALA A 9 8.23 20.12 -3.23
C ALA A 9 8.76 18.71 -2.96
N ALA A 10 10.07 18.49 -3.08
CA ALA A 10 10.70 17.20 -2.80
C ALA A 10 10.47 16.73 -1.35
N ALA A 11 10.55 17.64 -0.37
CA ALA A 11 10.27 17.33 1.03
C ALA A 11 8.80 16.92 1.24
N LEU A 12 7.85 17.59 0.60
CA LEU A 12 6.43 17.21 0.65
C LEU A 12 6.20 15.82 0.03
N TYR A 13 6.79 15.53 -1.13
CA TYR A 13 6.71 14.20 -1.74
C TYR A 13 7.30 13.12 -0.82
N ALA A 14 8.45 13.39 -0.21
CA ALA A 14 9.08 12.46 0.72
C ALA A 14 8.20 12.18 1.95
N VAL A 15 7.54 13.20 2.51
CA VAL A 15 6.61 13.03 3.63
C VAL A 15 5.40 12.18 3.23
N VAL A 16 4.82 12.42 2.05
CA VAL A 16 3.68 11.62 1.56
C VAL A 16 4.09 10.15 1.38
N VAL A 17 5.22 9.91 0.74
CA VAL A 17 5.76 8.56 0.55
C VAL A 17 6.03 7.90 1.91
N PHE A 18 6.66 8.61 2.84
CA PHE A 18 6.90 8.12 4.20
C PHE A 18 5.61 7.73 4.92
N LEU A 19 4.57 8.58 4.87
CA LEU A 19 3.28 8.31 5.50
C LEU A 19 2.57 7.12 4.86
N LEU A 20 2.68 6.94 3.54
CA LEU A 20 2.14 5.76 2.84
C LEU A 20 2.82 4.48 3.32
N PHE A 21 4.15 4.47 3.42
CA PHE A 21 4.89 3.31 3.95
C PHE A 21 4.61 3.09 5.44
N LEU A 22 4.46 4.14 6.23
CA LEU A 22 4.12 4.05 7.65
C LEU A 22 2.72 3.45 7.83
N GLY A 23 1.73 3.90 7.06
CA GLY A 23 0.38 3.32 7.08
C GLY A 23 0.38 1.85 6.65
N LEU A 24 1.16 1.50 5.63
CA LEU A 24 1.34 0.11 5.21
C LEU A 24 1.98 -0.72 6.33
N LEU A 25 3.00 -0.20 7.01
CA LEU A 25 3.67 -0.87 8.13
C LEU A 25 2.73 -1.08 9.32
N VAL A 26 1.90 -0.07 9.65
CA VAL A 26 0.89 -0.18 10.72
C VAL A 26 -0.05 -1.35 10.46
N VAL A 27 -0.45 -1.58 9.21
CA VAL A 27 -1.29 -2.72 8.83
C VAL A 27 -0.64 -4.08 9.11
N PHE A 28 0.69 -4.19 9.04
CA PHE A 28 1.41 -5.43 9.37
C PHE A 28 1.65 -5.62 10.88
N VAL A 29 1.67 -4.53 11.65
CA VAL A 29 1.96 -4.55 13.09
C VAL A 29 0.69 -4.67 13.92
N GLU A 30 -0.39 -4.02 13.50
CA GLU A 30 -1.64 -3.97 14.23
C GLU A 30 -2.55 -5.14 13.83
N THR A 31 -3.17 -5.80 14.81
CA THR A 31 -4.09 -6.90 14.56
C THR A 31 -5.37 -6.38 13.91
N ILE A 32 -5.41 -6.37 12.58
CA ILE A 32 -6.58 -5.92 11.84
C ILE A 32 -7.65 -7.03 11.87
N PRO A 33 -8.91 -6.72 12.22
CA PRO A 33 -9.99 -7.70 12.12
C PRO A 33 -10.11 -8.22 10.68
N SER A 34 -10.19 -9.54 10.52
CA SER A 34 -10.16 -10.24 9.22
C SER A 34 -11.15 -9.69 8.20
N ARG A 35 -12.33 -9.25 8.66
CA ARG A 35 -13.37 -8.64 7.81
C ARG A 35 -12.90 -7.33 7.17
N LEU A 36 -12.13 -6.52 7.90
CA LEU A 36 -11.61 -5.22 7.45
C LEU A 36 -10.40 -5.42 6.53
N LEU A 37 -9.55 -6.41 6.82
CA LEU A 37 -8.46 -6.84 5.94
C LEU A 37 -9.00 -7.30 4.56
N MET A 38 -10.09 -8.07 4.53
CA MET A 38 -10.70 -8.52 3.28
C MET A 38 -11.27 -7.37 2.45
N VAL A 39 -11.95 -6.40 3.08
CA VAL A 39 -12.44 -5.18 2.39
C VAL A 39 -11.29 -4.37 1.81
N MET A 40 -10.20 -4.23 2.57
CA MET A 40 -9.01 -3.49 2.13
C MET A 40 -8.34 -4.17 0.92
N ILE A 41 -8.14 -5.50 0.98
CA ILE A 41 -7.61 -6.29 -0.15
C ILE A 41 -8.48 -6.10 -1.40
N LEU A 42 -9.81 -6.22 -1.26
CA LEU A 42 -10.73 -6.04 -2.38
C LEU A 42 -10.64 -4.64 -2.97
N THR A 43 -10.59 -3.62 -2.12
CA THR A 43 -10.52 -2.22 -2.57
C THR A 43 -9.21 -1.94 -3.31
N VAL A 44 -8.07 -2.42 -2.80
CA VAL A 44 -6.77 -2.25 -3.45
C VAL A 44 -6.69 -3.05 -4.75
N ALA A 45 -7.27 -4.26 -4.80
CA ALA A 45 -7.32 -5.05 -6.03
C ALA A 45 -8.18 -4.40 -7.13
N LEU A 46 -9.34 -3.84 -6.77
CA LEU A 46 -10.19 -3.08 -7.69
C LEU A 46 -9.48 -1.81 -8.19
N PHE A 47 -8.77 -1.12 -7.29
CA PHE A 47 -7.96 0.04 -7.67
C PHE A 47 -6.81 -0.33 -8.62
N ALA A 48 -6.15 -1.47 -8.40
CA ALA A 48 -5.13 -1.98 -9.31
C ALA A 48 -5.69 -2.30 -10.70
N ALA A 49 -6.85 -2.95 -10.76
CA ALA A 49 -7.54 -3.24 -12.02
C ALA A 49 -7.93 -1.96 -12.76
N TRP A 50 -8.41 -0.95 -12.03
CA TRP A 50 -8.68 0.38 -12.59
C TRP A 50 -7.42 1.04 -13.16
N LEU A 51 -6.31 1.04 -12.42
CA LEU A 51 -5.03 1.58 -12.90
C LEU A 51 -4.56 0.87 -14.19
N ALA A 52 -4.65 -0.46 -14.22
CA ALA A 52 -4.30 -1.23 -15.41
C ALA A 52 -5.21 -0.88 -16.61
N TRP A 53 -6.50 -0.67 -16.38
CA TRP A 53 -7.46 -0.24 -17.41
C TRP A 53 -7.11 1.13 -18.00
N VAL A 54 -6.68 2.07 -17.16
CA VAL A 54 -6.28 3.43 -17.56
C VAL A 54 -4.90 3.45 -18.26
N GLY A 55 -4.17 2.34 -18.25
CA GLY A 55 -2.85 2.19 -18.89
C GLY A 55 -1.67 2.36 -17.94
N GLU A 56 -1.91 2.59 -16.65
CA GLU A 56 -0.90 2.78 -15.60
C GLU A 56 -0.41 1.44 -15.04
N ILE A 57 0.10 0.57 -15.92
CA ILE A 57 0.46 -0.82 -15.60
C ILE A 57 1.54 -0.88 -14.50
N GLY A 58 2.53 0.01 -14.53
CA GLY A 58 3.59 0.07 -13.51
C GLY A 58 3.05 0.30 -12.09
N LEU A 59 2.12 1.24 -11.95
CA LEU A 59 1.46 1.54 -10.67
C LEU A 59 0.49 0.43 -10.25
N SER A 60 -0.15 -0.24 -11.21
CA SER A 60 -1.02 -1.39 -10.91
C SER A 60 -0.25 -2.54 -10.24
N PHE A 61 1.00 -2.80 -10.65
CA PHE A 61 1.84 -3.82 -10.02
C PHE A 61 2.22 -3.45 -8.59
N LEU A 62 2.43 -2.18 -8.27
CA LEU A 62 2.67 -1.73 -6.90
C LEU A 62 1.45 -2.01 -6.00
N ALA A 63 0.25 -1.69 -6.50
CA ALA A 63 -0.99 -1.98 -5.77
C ALA A 63 -1.23 -3.49 -5.58
N LEU A 64 -0.94 -4.31 -6.60
CA LEU A 64 -0.99 -5.78 -6.48
C LEU A 64 0.06 -6.32 -5.51
N GLY A 65 1.26 -5.74 -5.48
CA GLY A 65 2.30 -6.07 -4.51
C GLY A 65 1.85 -5.85 -3.07
N ALA A 66 1.13 -4.76 -2.81
CA ALA A 66 0.54 -4.51 -1.49
C ALA A 66 -0.50 -5.58 -1.13
N VAL A 67 -1.39 -5.95 -2.06
CA VAL A 67 -2.35 -7.04 -1.84
C VAL A 67 -1.66 -8.36 -1.52
N ALA A 68 -0.63 -8.72 -2.30
CA ALA A 68 0.14 -9.94 -2.09
C ALA A 68 0.83 -9.98 -0.72
N ALA A 69 1.40 -8.85 -0.29
CA ALA A 69 2.03 -8.73 1.01
C ALA A 69 1.02 -8.90 2.16
N LEU A 70 -0.16 -8.28 2.06
CA LEU A 70 -1.23 -8.45 3.06
C LEU A 70 -1.74 -9.88 3.13
N ALA A 71 -1.93 -10.53 1.98
CA ALA A 71 -2.34 -11.93 1.92
C ALA A 71 -1.28 -12.86 2.53
N ALA A 72 0.00 -12.59 2.27
CA ALA A 72 1.10 -13.35 2.86
C ALA A 72 1.18 -13.20 4.39
N ASN A 73 0.99 -11.97 4.91
CA ASN A 73 0.94 -11.74 6.36
C ASN A 73 -0.22 -12.48 7.02
N HIS A 74 -1.41 -12.40 6.44
CA HIS A 74 -2.57 -13.11 6.97
C HIS A 74 -2.39 -14.63 6.94
N ALA A 75 -1.79 -15.17 5.87
CA ALA A 75 -1.44 -16.58 5.80
C ALA A 75 -0.42 -16.98 6.88
N PHE A 76 0.58 -16.13 7.14
CA PHE A 76 1.57 -16.35 8.18
C PHE A 76 0.96 -16.35 9.59
N GLU A 77 0.09 -15.38 9.89
CA GLU A 77 -0.66 -15.33 11.15
C GLU A 77 -1.52 -16.58 11.36
N TRP A 78 -2.20 -17.05 10.30
CA TRP A 78 -3.00 -18.27 10.37
C TRP A 78 -2.16 -19.53 10.61
N LEU A 79 -0.96 -19.61 10.01
CA LEU A 79 -0.03 -20.73 10.19
C LEU A 79 0.64 -20.74 11.56
N THR A 80 0.87 -19.58 12.17
CA THR A 80 1.59 -19.44 13.45
C THR A 80 0.69 -19.40 14.69
N ASN A 81 -0.59 -19.06 14.55
CA ASN A 81 -1.58 -19.12 15.64
C ASN A 81 -2.37 -20.45 15.70
N ARG A 82 -1.90 -21.51 15.03
CA ARG A 82 -2.32 -22.91 15.26
C ARG A 82 -1.32 -23.61 16.17
#